data_AF-A0A7J8G4N1-F1
#
_entry.id   AF-A0A7J8G4N1-F1
#
_cell.length_a   1.000
_cell.length_b   1.000
_cell.length_c   1.000
_cell.angle_alpha   90.00
_cell.angle_beta   90.00
_cell.angle_gamma   90.00
#
_symmetry.space_group_name_H-M   'P 1'
#
loop_
_entity.id
_entity.type
_entity.pdbx_description
1 polymer ?
#
loop_
_entity_poly.entity_id
_entity_poly.type
_entity_poly.pdbx_seq_one_letter_code
_entity_poly.pdbx_strand_id
1 'polypeptide(L)'
;MASRPKRRAVGAGAAPPPDAPVPHREEAEEDEDEDEDEDDSDEEESDDDEVVDEEVNIEFEAYAISDNDYDGIKKLLQQLFLKAPVNTAELTGLLIQQNHIGSVIKGTQCAEQIKELVLSSCEKNCEKSVVEQLDKLLNDTTKPVGFLLSERFINVPPQIALPMHQQLQKELAEAHKTNKPCGKCCFYLMISKTFVGAGKSGPGRMWRGHGEDELLFANAEEEFFHEKAILKFSYSVQEESDTCLGGRWSFDDVPMKPLRTVMLIPCNKMNEIMDKLKDHLSV
;
A
#
# COMPACT_ATOMS: atom_id res chain seq x y z
N MET A 1 -38.35 -26.37 -1.97
CA MET A 1 -39.27 -25.49 -1.22
C MET A 1 -38.70 -24.08 -1.28
N ALA A 2 -39.47 -23.09 -1.73
CA ALA A 2 -38.99 -21.70 -1.86
C ALA A 2 -39.92 -20.74 -1.09
N SER A 3 -39.35 -19.86 -0.27
CA SER A 3 -40.09 -18.95 0.61
C SER A 3 -40.12 -17.52 0.06
N ARG A 4 -41.32 -16.97 -0.15
CA ARG A 4 -41.54 -15.61 -0.66
C ARG A 4 -41.15 -14.52 0.37
N PRO A 5 -40.66 -13.35 -0.07
CA PRO A 5 -40.41 -12.20 0.82
C PRO A 5 -41.71 -11.54 1.31
N LYS A 6 -41.71 -11.05 2.56
CA LYS A 6 -42.85 -10.33 3.16
C LYS A 6 -42.85 -8.85 2.75
N ARG A 7 -43.98 -8.36 2.22
CA ARG A 7 -44.25 -6.91 2.11
C ARG A 7 -44.67 -6.33 3.48
N ARG A 8 -44.34 -5.05 3.70
CA ARG A 8 -44.64 -4.29 4.93
C ARG A 8 -45.93 -3.49 4.75
N ALA A 9 -46.85 -3.56 5.71
CA ALA A 9 -48.11 -2.81 5.69
C ALA A 9 -47.91 -1.38 6.22
N VAL A 10 -48.77 -0.46 5.77
CA VAL A 10 -48.91 0.93 6.27
C VAL A 10 -50.35 1.15 6.70
N GLY A 11 -50.56 1.87 7.81
CA GLY A 11 -51.89 2.11 8.40
C GLY A 11 -52.70 3.19 7.67
N ALA A 12 -53.97 3.34 8.06
CA ALA A 12 -54.96 4.17 7.38
C ALA A 12 -55.57 5.28 8.25
N GLY A 13 -56.18 6.29 7.60
CA GLY A 13 -57.37 6.97 8.15
C GLY A 13 -57.34 8.50 8.22
N ALA A 14 -58.02 9.17 7.27
CA ALA A 14 -58.83 10.40 7.46
C ALA A 14 -59.54 10.77 6.13
N ALA A 15 -60.69 11.45 6.19
CA ALA A 15 -61.46 11.98 5.04
C ALA A 15 -62.02 13.39 5.36
N PRO A 16 -62.47 14.18 4.36
CA PRO A 16 -63.93 14.29 4.13
C PRO A 16 -64.39 14.52 2.65
N PRO A 17 -65.71 14.40 2.35
CA PRO A 17 -66.38 14.65 1.04
C PRO A 17 -66.94 16.11 0.95
N PRO A 18 -67.76 16.58 -0.06
CA PRO A 18 -68.60 15.83 -1.02
C PRO A 18 -68.73 16.39 -2.48
N ASP A 19 -69.80 15.96 -3.15
CA ASP A 19 -70.37 16.33 -4.46
C ASP A 19 -69.81 15.66 -5.73
N ALA A 20 -70.70 15.39 -6.70
CA ALA A 20 -70.51 14.55 -7.90
C ALA A 20 -71.18 15.21 -9.14
N PRO A 21 -70.90 14.83 -10.42
CA PRO A 21 -71.37 13.54 -10.99
C PRO A 21 -70.43 12.90 -12.06
N VAL A 22 -70.94 11.87 -12.74
CA VAL A 22 -70.34 10.99 -13.79
C VAL A 22 -71.39 10.71 -14.90
N PRO A 23 -71.11 10.12 -16.10
CA PRO A 23 -69.93 9.33 -16.53
C PRO A 23 -69.36 9.69 -17.94
N HIS A 24 -68.40 8.90 -18.45
CA HIS A 24 -68.33 8.24 -19.78
C HIS A 24 -67.03 7.39 -19.83
N ARG A 25 -67.04 6.08 -20.18
CA ARG A 25 -67.03 5.43 -21.53
C ARG A 25 -65.66 5.63 -22.24
N GLU A 26 -65.01 4.67 -22.91
CA GLU A 26 -65.38 3.37 -23.53
C GLU A 26 -64.33 2.30 -23.13
N GLU A 27 -64.74 1.11 -22.67
CA GLU A 27 -64.87 -0.18 -23.39
C GLU A 27 -63.56 -1.01 -23.39
N ALA A 28 -63.71 -2.33 -23.45
CA ALA A 28 -62.64 -3.31 -23.37
C ALA A 28 -63.02 -4.51 -24.22
N GLU A 29 -62.10 -4.98 -25.05
CA GLU A 29 -62.21 -6.24 -25.77
C GLU A 29 -60.91 -7.03 -25.52
N GLU A 30 -61.08 -8.22 -24.96
CA GLU A 30 -60.12 -9.31 -25.01
C GLU A 30 -60.40 -10.04 -26.33
N ASP A 31 -59.37 -10.46 -27.05
CA ASP A 31 -59.46 -11.66 -27.90
C ASP A 31 -58.05 -12.26 -28.00
N GLU A 32 -57.97 -13.56 -27.75
CA GLU A 32 -56.80 -14.40 -27.98
C GLU A 32 -56.94 -15.02 -29.39
N ASP A 33 -55.84 -15.34 -30.06
CA ASP A 33 -55.67 -16.60 -30.80
C ASP A 33 -54.23 -16.74 -31.32
N GLU A 34 -53.79 -17.99 -31.50
CA GLU A 34 -52.45 -18.42 -31.91
C GLU A 34 -52.41 -18.74 -33.43
N ASP A 35 -51.23 -18.86 -34.05
CA ASP A 35 -50.92 -19.94 -35.04
C ASP A 35 -49.45 -19.91 -35.59
N GLU A 36 -48.99 -21.08 -36.08
CA GLU A 36 -47.69 -21.42 -36.73
C GLU A 36 -47.85 -21.49 -38.29
N ASP A 37 -46.86 -21.66 -39.20
CA ASP A 37 -45.40 -21.89 -39.21
C ASP A 37 -44.64 -20.58 -39.65
N GLU A 38 -43.44 -20.43 -40.28
CA GLU A 38 -42.38 -21.26 -40.92
C GLU A 38 -40.96 -20.65 -40.63
N ASP A 39 -39.86 -21.39 -40.87
CA ASP A 39 -38.46 -20.92 -40.84
C ASP A 39 -38.08 -20.04 -42.06
N ASP A 40 -37.09 -19.14 -41.91
CA ASP A 40 -36.09 -18.87 -42.96
C ASP A 40 -34.71 -18.61 -42.32
N SER A 41 -33.63 -19.04 -42.98
CA SER A 41 -32.34 -19.33 -42.33
C SER A 41 -31.15 -18.60 -42.94
N ASP A 42 -30.66 -17.57 -42.25
CA ASP A 42 -29.37 -16.93 -42.52
C ASP A 42 -28.33 -17.30 -41.42
N GLU A 43 -27.52 -18.33 -41.68
CA GLU A 43 -26.29 -18.61 -40.91
C GLU A 43 -25.16 -17.65 -41.36
N GLU A 44 -25.34 -16.34 -41.11
CA GLU A 44 -24.28 -15.35 -41.32
C GLU A 44 -23.19 -15.45 -40.24
N GLU A 45 -21.95 -15.12 -40.64
CA GLU A 45 -20.74 -15.77 -40.14
C GLU A 45 -20.50 -15.69 -38.61
N SER A 46 -19.92 -16.76 -38.07
CA SER A 46 -19.31 -16.75 -36.75
C SER A 46 -18.13 -15.78 -36.75
N ASP A 47 -18.29 -14.60 -36.13
CA ASP A 47 -17.16 -13.80 -35.66
C ASP A 47 -16.29 -14.70 -34.78
N ASP A 48 -15.17 -15.16 -35.34
CA ASP A 48 -14.15 -15.89 -34.59
C ASP A 48 -13.45 -14.84 -33.73
N ASP A 49 -13.94 -14.68 -32.49
CA ASP A 49 -13.31 -13.91 -31.41
C ASP A 49 -11.93 -14.55 -31.16
N GLU A 50 -10.95 -14.22 -32.02
CA GLU A 50 -9.54 -14.57 -31.84
C GLU A 50 -9.11 -13.98 -30.50
N VAL A 51 -9.12 -14.81 -29.45
CA VAL A 51 -8.67 -14.41 -28.12
C VAL A 51 -7.18 -14.13 -28.23
N VAL A 52 -6.86 -12.85 -28.39
CA VAL A 52 -5.49 -12.34 -28.50
C VAL A 52 -4.81 -12.48 -27.14
N ASP A 53 -4.38 -13.70 -26.82
CA ASP A 53 -3.43 -14.05 -25.76
C ASP A 53 -2.02 -13.53 -26.16
N GLU A 54 -1.91 -12.24 -26.48
CA GLU A 54 -0.64 -11.53 -26.53
C GLU A 54 -0.08 -11.45 -25.11
N GLU A 55 0.85 -12.35 -24.78
CA GLU A 55 1.64 -12.31 -23.56
C GLU A 55 2.45 -10.99 -23.49
N VAL A 56 1.87 -9.96 -22.89
CA VAL A 56 2.49 -8.64 -22.72
C VAL A 56 3.70 -8.76 -21.80
N ASN A 57 4.88 -8.89 -22.41
CA ASN A 57 6.16 -8.97 -21.72
C ASN A 57 6.52 -7.59 -21.12
N ILE A 58 6.17 -7.38 -19.86
CA ILE A 58 6.51 -6.15 -19.11
C ILE A 58 7.90 -6.29 -18.48
N GLU A 59 8.89 -5.63 -19.08
CA GLU A 59 10.23 -5.48 -18.49
C GLU A 59 10.30 -4.24 -17.57
N PHE A 60 10.85 -4.40 -16.36
CA PHE A 60 10.93 -3.35 -15.34
C PHE A 60 12.34 -2.77 -15.25
N GLU A 61 12.60 -1.69 -16.00
CA GLU A 61 13.83 -0.90 -15.85
C GLU A 61 13.72 0.10 -14.68
N ALA A 62 14.86 0.36 -14.02
CA ALA A 62 14.99 1.35 -12.96
C ALA A 62 15.81 2.56 -13.46
N TYR A 63 15.15 3.71 -13.61
CA TYR A 63 15.76 4.94 -14.08
C TYR A 63 16.20 5.85 -12.92
N ALA A 64 17.15 6.75 -13.20
CA ALA A 64 17.53 7.81 -12.28
C ALA A 64 16.42 8.87 -12.17
N ILE A 65 16.23 9.42 -10.97
CA ILE A 65 15.20 10.43 -10.68
C ILE A 65 15.46 11.73 -11.47
N SER A 66 14.38 12.30 -12.02
CA SER A 66 14.36 13.56 -12.76
C SER A 66 13.35 14.57 -12.18
N ASP A 67 13.41 15.83 -12.65
CA ASP A 67 12.42 16.86 -12.29
C ASP A 67 10.98 16.48 -12.66
N ASN A 68 10.78 15.62 -13.68
CA ASN A 68 9.45 15.16 -14.09
C ASN A 68 8.78 14.27 -13.03
N ASP A 69 9.57 13.61 -12.19
CA ASP A 69 9.10 12.65 -11.18
C ASP A 69 8.57 13.34 -9.90
N TYR A 70 8.72 14.67 -9.80
CA TYR A 70 8.42 15.47 -8.60
C TYR A 70 7.04 15.15 -8.00
N ASP A 71 5.96 15.24 -8.78
CA ASP A 71 4.61 14.98 -8.26
C ASP A 71 4.32 13.50 -7.98
N GLY A 72 5.10 12.57 -8.54
CA GLY A 72 5.04 11.14 -8.21
C GLY A 72 5.69 10.87 -6.84
N ILE A 73 6.96 11.26 -6.70
CA ILE A 73 7.75 11.13 -5.48
C ILE A 73 7.06 11.83 -4.31
N LYS A 74 6.58 13.06 -4.51
CA LYS A 74 5.86 13.83 -3.49
C LYS A 74 4.61 13.12 -2.96
N LYS A 75 3.84 12.46 -3.83
CA LYS A 75 2.66 11.66 -3.42
C LYS A 75 3.06 10.43 -2.61
N LEU A 76 4.11 9.72 -3.02
CA LEU A 76 4.65 8.58 -2.26
C LEU A 76 5.13 9.03 -0.86
N LEU A 77 5.88 10.14 -0.78
CA LEU A 77 6.31 10.73 0.50
C LEU A 77 5.14 11.18 1.37
N GLN A 78 4.07 11.73 0.79
CA GLN A 78 2.85 12.09 1.53
C GLN A 78 2.09 10.85 2.07
N GLN A 79 2.13 9.72 1.36
CA GLN A 79 1.57 8.44 1.84
C GLN A 79 2.44 7.80 2.94
N LEU A 80 3.76 7.97 2.87
CA LEU A 80 4.67 7.50 3.91
C LEU A 80 4.52 8.34 5.19
N PHE A 81 4.58 9.66 5.08
CA PHE A 81 4.59 10.64 6.17
C PHE A 81 3.20 11.26 6.45
N LEU A 82 2.14 10.45 6.50
CA LEU A 82 0.75 10.90 6.72
C LEU A 82 0.64 11.88 7.90
N LYS A 83 0.24 13.13 7.62
CA LYS A 83 0.04 14.24 8.58
C LYS A 83 1.25 14.53 9.51
N ALA A 84 2.42 13.98 9.23
CA ALA A 84 3.63 14.14 10.03
C ALA A 84 4.36 15.47 9.74
N PRO A 85 5.17 16.00 10.68
CA PRO A 85 5.88 17.28 10.52
C PRO A 85 7.14 17.18 9.63
N VAL A 86 7.04 16.52 8.47
CA VAL A 86 8.13 16.36 7.49
C VAL A 86 7.78 17.14 6.22
N ASN A 87 8.68 18.00 5.76
CA ASN A 87 8.46 18.82 4.57
C ASN A 87 8.61 18.01 3.28
N THR A 88 7.59 17.21 2.94
CA THR A 88 7.57 16.34 1.76
C THR A 88 7.90 17.07 0.44
N ALA A 89 7.53 18.35 0.30
CA ALA A 89 7.81 19.15 -0.88
C ALA A 89 9.29 19.54 -1.04
N GLU A 90 9.98 19.83 0.07
CA GLU A 90 11.42 20.07 0.14
C GLU A 90 12.20 18.77 0.00
N LEU A 91 11.77 17.71 0.70
CA LEU A 91 12.35 16.36 0.60
C LEU A 91 12.34 15.84 -0.85
N THR A 92 11.23 16.06 -1.57
CA THR A 92 11.16 15.74 -3.01
C THR A 92 12.23 16.49 -3.81
N GLY A 93 12.36 17.80 -3.60
CA GLY A 93 13.37 18.61 -4.28
C GLY A 93 14.80 18.19 -3.95
N LEU A 94 15.07 17.80 -2.70
CA LEU A 94 16.37 17.29 -2.27
C LEU A 94 16.73 15.95 -2.94
N LEU A 95 15.77 15.03 -3.09
CA LEU A 95 15.98 13.74 -3.78
C LEU A 95 16.33 13.93 -5.26
N ILE A 96 15.64 14.83 -5.96
CA ILE A 96 15.94 15.16 -7.36
C ILE A 96 17.32 15.84 -7.47
N GLN A 97 17.58 16.86 -6.63
CA GLN A 97 18.85 17.59 -6.63
C GLN A 97 20.07 16.71 -6.32
N GLN A 98 19.89 15.58 -5.61
CA GLN A 98 20.96 14.63 -5.32
C GLN A 98 21.54 13.96 -6.57
N ASN A 99 20.81 13.90 -7.70
CA ASN A 99 21.26 13.55 -9.07
C ASN A 99 22.05 12.24 -9.26
N HIS A 100 22.33 11.48 -8.20
CA HIS A 100 23.36 10.44 -8.16
C HIS A 100 22.99 9.26 -7.25
N ILE A 101 21.98 9.44 -6.39
CA ILE A 101 21.46 8.48 -5.40
C ILE A 101 19.96 8.79 -5.27
N GLY A 102 19.09 7.90 -5.75
CA GLY A 102 17.66 8.20 -5.83
C GLY A 102 16.88 8.16 -4.51
N SER A 103 17.27 7.31 -3.55
CA SER A 103 16.40 6.95 -2.41
C SER A 103 17.06 6.93 -1.03
N VAL A 104 18.24 7.56 -0.87
CA VAL A 104 18.94 7.65 0.43
C VAL A 104 19.34 9.09 0.75
N ILE A 105 18.74 9.68 1.78
CA ILE A 105 19.10 11.03 2.27
C ILE A 105 19.94 11.01 3.55
N LYS A 106 20.75 12.06 3.73
CA LYS A 106 21.56 12.35 4.94
C LYS A 106 21.79 13.84 5.12
N GLY A 107 21.88 14.31 6.37
CA GLY A 107 22.43 15.62 6.72
C GLY A 107 21.68 16.83 6.15
N THR A 108 20.41 16.66 5.78
CA THR A 108 19.52 17.74 5.34
C THR A 108 18.53 18.10 6.45
N GLN A 109 17.87 19.26 6.35
CA GLN A 109 16.84 19.67 7.30
C GLN A 109 15.68 18.65 7.36
N CYS A 110 15.27 18.11 6.21
CA CYS A 110 14.33 16.98 6.14
C CYS A 110 14.83 15.70 6.83
N ALA A 111 16.14 15.44 6.86
CA ALA A 111 16.69 14.26 7.56
C ALA A 111 16.57 14.40 9.09
N GLU A 112 16.81 15.59 9.64
CA GLU A 112 16.58 15.84 11.08
C GLU A 112 15.08 15.86 11.42
N GLN A 113 14.19 16.33 10.54
CA GLN A 113 12.72 16.21 10.73
C GLN A 113 12.28 14.73 10.84
N ILE A 114 12.82 13.84 10.01
CA ILE A 114 12.53 12.39 10.09
C ILE A 114 13.11 11.79 11.36
N LYS A 115 14.30 12.23 11.80
CA LYS A 115 14.91 11.83 13.08
C LYS A 115 14.06 12.24 14.29
N GLU A 116 13.57 13.48 14.33
CA GLU A 116 12.66 14.00 15.37
C GLU A 116 11.32 13.25 15.38
N LEU A 117 10.74 12.98 14.21
CA LEU A 117 9.55 12.14 14.06
C LEU A 117 9.78 10.73 14.62
N VAL A 118 10.88 10.09 14.24
CA VAL A 118 11.23 8.73 14.67
C VAL A 118 11.47 8.67 16.19
N LEU A 119 12.24 9.61 16.75
CA LEU A 119 12.52 9.64 18.19
C LEU A 119 11.25 9.90 19.00
N SER A 120 10.47 10.93 18.66
CA SER A 120 9.23 11.26 19.38
C SER A 120 8.12 10.20 19.20
N SER A 121 8.14 9.42 18.12
CA SER A 121 7.31 8.22 17.98
C SER A 121 7.80 7.06 18.86
N CYS A 122 9.11 6.86 18.96
CA CYS A 122 9.70 5.84 19.85
C CYS A 122 9.40 6.15 21.33
N GLU A 123 9.57 7.40 21.76
CA GLU A 123 9.29 7.86 23.13
C GLU A 123 7.84 7.60 23.58
N LYS A 124 6.88 7.68 22.65
CA LYS A 124 5.44 7.47 22.91
C LYS A 124 5.02 6.00 22.92
N ASN A 125 5.75 5.14 22.20
CA ASN A 125 5.31 3.76 21.90
C ASN A 125 6.24 2.67 22.45
N CYS A 126 7.42 3.00 22.99
CA CYS A 126 8.46 2.03 23.34
C CYS A 126 9.02 2.21 24.76
N GLU A 127 9.70 1.18 25.25
CA GLU A 127 10.46 1.27 26.50
C GLU A 127 11.68 2.20 26.37
N LYS A 128 12.07 2.83 27.48
CA LYS A 128 13.23 3.74 27.55
C LYS A 128 14.52 3.14 27.01
N SER A 129 14.76 1.84 27.20
CA SER A 129 15.96 1.19 26.67
C SER A 129 16.01 1.17 25.14
N VAL A 130 14.86 1.11 24.46
CA VAL A 130 14.79 1.21 22.99
C VAL A 130 15.05 2.65 22.54
N VAL A 131 14.47 3.63 23.24
CA VAL A 131 14.69 5.07 22.99
C VAL A 131 16.17 5.43 23.15
N GLU A 132 16.81 5.02 24.27
CA GLU A 132 18.23 5.25 24.55
C GLU A 132 19.16 4.59 23.53
N GLN A 133 18.80 3.41 23.01
CA GLN A 133 19.53 2.74 21.94
C GLN A 133 19.37 3.46 20.59
N LEU A 134 18.15 3.91 20.29
CA LEU A 134 17.81 4.60 19.04
C LEU A 134 18.48 5.98 18.96
N ASP A 135 18.36 6.81 19.99
CA ASP A 135 19.02 8.12 20.06
C ASP A 135 20.54 7.99 19.92
N LYS A 136 21.14 7.07 20.68
CA LYS A 136 22.58 6.78 20.60
C LYS A 136 23.03 6.39 19.20
N LEU A 137 22.22 5.64 18.44
CA LEU A 137 22.54 5.24 17.06
C LEU A 137 22.30 6.36 16.04
N LEU A 138 21.31 7.23 16.25
CA LEU A 138 21.01 8.39 15.41
C LEU A 138 21.94 9.59 15.66
N ASN A 139 22.64 9.61 16.80
CA ASN A 139 23.64 10.63 17.17
C ASN A 139 25.11 10.14 17.06
N ASP A 140 25.36 8.86 16.76
CA ASP A 140 26.72 8.32 16.58
C ASP A 140 27.33 8.76 15.24
N THR A 141 28.07 9.88 15.28
CA THR A 141 28.81 10.42 14.11
C THR A 141 29.87 9.46 13.55
N THR A 142 30.27 8.43 14.29
CA THR A 142 31.17 7.38 13.79
C THR A 142 30.45 6.30 12.98
N LYS A 143 29.12 6.23 13.05
CA LYS A 143 28.28 5.26 12.32
C LYS A 143 27.10 5.93 11.58
N PRO A 144 27.36 6.76 10.55
CA PRO A 144 26.31 7.55 9.92
C PRO A 144 25.14 6.71 9.39
N VAL A 145 23.94 7.02 9.88
CA VAL A 145 22.68 6.46 9.39
C VAL A 145 22.28 7.18 8.09
N GLY A 146 21.76 6.43 7.10
CA GLY A 146 21.07 6.99 5.94
C GLY A 146 19.59 6.65 5.99
N PHE A 147 18.71 7.59 5.65
CA PHE A 147 17.28 7.30 5.57
C PHE A 147 16.98 6.70 4.21
N LEU A 148 16.65 5.41 4.17
CA LEU A 148 16.30 4.66 2.97
C LEU A 148 14.79 4.74 2.77
N LEU A 149 14.39 5.42 1.70
CA LEU A 149 13.00 5.63 1.34
C LEU A 149 12.59 4.55 0.33
N SER A 150 11.83 3.56 0.81
CA SER A 150 11.19 2.53 -0.02
C SER A 150 9.69 2.74 0.04
N GLU A 151 9.05 2.95 -1.11
CA GLU A 151 7.60 3.13 -1.19
C GLU A 151 7.11 2.94 -2.63
N ARG A 152 5.91 2.36 -2.80
CA ARG A 152 5.21 2.29 -4.10
C ARG A 152 3.71 2.46 -3.96
N PHE A 153 3.04 2.76 -5.08
CA PHE A 153 1.59 2.65 -5.18
C PHE A 153 1.16 1.18 -5.15
N ILE A 154 0.02 0.88 -4.53
CA ILE A 154 -0.48 -0.49 -4.35
C ILE A 154 -0.72 -1.25 -5.67
N ASN A 155 -0.91 -0.53 -6.78
CA ASN A 155 -1.08 -1.11 -8.12
C ASN A 155 0.26 -1.45 -8.81
N VAL A 156 1.41 -1.13 -8.21
CA VAL A 156 2.74 -1.41 -8.78
C VAL A 156 3.21 -2.78 -8.27
N PRO A 157 3.59 -3.72 -9.15
CA PRO A 157 3.90 -5.10 -8.76
C PRO A 157 5.24 -5.23 -8.02
N PRO A 158 5.41 -6.21 -7.13
CA PRO A 158 6.61 -6.37 -6.30
C PRO A 158 7.90 -6.63 -7.09
N GLN A 159 7.80 -7.12 -8.34
CA GLN A 159 8.92 -7.37 -9.24
C GLN A 159 9.82 -6.13 -9.43
N ILE A 160 9.28 -4.91 -9.32
CA ILE A 160 10.06 -3.66 -9.46
C ILE A 160 11.07 -3.43 -8.32
N ALA A 161 10.87 -4.03 -7.14
CA ALA A 161 11.68 -3.75 -5.96
C ALA A 161 13.15 -4.15 -6.14
N LEU A 162 13.38 -5.28 -6.83
CA LEU A 162 14.72 -5.80 -7.08
C LEU A 162 15.56 -4.90 -8.02
N PRO A 163 15.11 -4.54 -9.24
CA PRO A 163 15.86 -3.63 -10.10
C PRO A 163 16.06 -2.25 -9.46
N MET A 164 15.07 -1.73 -8.71
CA MET A 164 15.20 -0.46 -7.98
C MET A 164 16.30 -0.49 -6.92
N HIS A 165 16.36 -1.53 -6.07
CA HIS A 165 17.42 -1.65 -5.07
C HIS A 165 18.79 -1.99 -5.69
N GLN A 166 18.84 -2.78 -6.76
CA GLN A 166 20.08 -3.01 -7.51
C GLN A 166 20.61 -1.71 -8.14
N GLN A 167 19.73 -0.86 -8.66
CA GLN A 167 20.09 0.45 -9.21
C GLN A 167 20.65 1.38 -8.11
N LEU A 168 19.99 1.45 -6.95
CA LEU A 168 20.53 2.15 -5.77
C LEU A 168 21.91 1.62 -5.36
N GLN A 169 22.15 0.30 -5.40
CA GLN A 169 23.46 -0.28 -5.09
C GLN A 169 24.55 0.15 -6.10
N LYS A 170 24.22 0.24 -7.40
CA LYS A 170 25.14 0.77 -8.44
C LYS A 170 25.44 2.25 -8.20
N GLU A 171 24.42 3.06 -7.94
CA GLU A 171 24.51 4.49 -7.62
C GLU A 171 25.42 4.76 -6.43
N LEU A 172 25.19 4.07 -5.32
CA LEU A 172 26.04 4.14 -4.13
C LEU A 172 27.47 3.71 -4.42
N ALA A 173 27.69 2.65 -5.22
CA ALA A 173 29.03 2.21 -5.58
C ALA A 173 29.77 3.22 -6.48
N GLU A 174 29.09 3.83 -7.45
CA GLU A 174 29.67 4.87 -8.30
C GLU A 174 29.96 6.15 -7.51
N ALA A 175 29.04 6.59 -6.65
CA ALA A 175 29.21 7.79 -5.84
C ALA A 175 30.41 7.65 -4.88
N HIS A 176 30.60 6.47 -4.25
CA HIS A 176 31.79 6.18 -3.46
C HIS A 176 33.09 6.17 -4.30
N LYS A 177 33.03 5.68 -5.54
CA LYS A 177 34.18 5.60 -6.46
C LYS A 177 34.60 6.98 -7.02
N THR A 178 33.63 7.88 -7.20
CA THR A 178 33.82 9.20 -7.83
C THR A 178 34.08 10.33 -6.81
N ASN A 179 34.09 10.03 -5.51
CA ASN A 179 34.14 11.01 -4.42
C ASN A 179 32.99 12.04 -4.46
N LYS A 180 31.85 11.69 -5.08
CA LYS A 180 30.58 12.43 -4.93
C LYS A 180 30.19 12.43 -3.44
N PRO A 181 29.47 13.45 -2.94
CA PRO A 181 29.14 13.60 -1.51
C PRO A 181 28.11 12.59 -0.99
N CYS A 182 28.52 11.31 -0.94
CA CYS A 182 27.82 10.22 -0.31
C CYS A 182 28.62 9.76 0.92
N GLY A 183 28.19 10.21 2.11
CA GLY A 183 28.79 9.71 3.35
C GLY A 183 28.48 8.22 3.49
N LYS A 184 29.50 7.37 3.69
CA LYS A 184 29.31 5.92 3.91
C LYS A 184 28.25 5.66 4.98
N CYS A 185 27.33 4.75 4.70
CA CYS A 185 26.34 4.29 5.68
C CYS A 185 26.92 3.17 6.54
N CYS A 186 26.66 3.22 7.84
CA CYS A 186 26.77 2.04 8.70
C CYS A 186 25.40 1.36 8.91
N PHE A 187 24.34 2.16 8.92
CA PHE A 187 22.95 1.70 8.97
C PHE A 187 22.08 2.43 7.94
N TYR A 188 21.03 1.76 7.50
CA TYR A 188 19.86 2.37 6.86
C TYR A 188 18.72 2.41 7.86
N LEU A 189 18.06 3.56 8.01
CA LEU A 189 16.76 3.64 8.66
C LEU A 189 15.68 3.63 7.57
N MET A 190 14.76 2.67 7.68
CA MET A 190 13.58 2.52 6.84
C MET A 190 12.33 2.75 7.70
N ILE A 191 11.28 3.29 7.09
CA ILE A 191 9.94 3.34 7.68
C ILE A 191 9.01 2.60 6.72
N SER A 192 8.37 1.54 7.21
CA SER A 192 7.49 0.66 6.44
C SER A 192 6.02 0.92 6.76
N LYS A 193 5.15 0.77 5.75
CA LYS A 193 3.70 0.66 5.95
C LYS A 193 3.38 -0.76 6.37
N THR A 194 2.86 -0.93 7.58
CA THR A 194 2.48 -2.23 8.14
C THR A 194 1.07 -2.21 8.71
N PHE A 195 0.47 -3.38 8.87
CA PHE A 195 -0.88 -3.56 9.38
C PHE A 195 -0.91 -4.67 10.43
N VAL A 196 -1.71 -4.47 11.46
CA VAL A 196 -2.09 -5.52 12.41
C VAL A 196 -3.55 -5.88 12.18
N GLY A 197 -3.81 -7.09 11.69
CA GLY A 197 -5.15 -7.65 11.67
C GLY A 197 -5.45 -8.34 13.00
N ALA A 198 -6.57 -8.01 13.66
CA ALA A 198 -6.90 -8.69 14.92
C ALA A 198 -7.19 -10.17 14.65
N GLY A 199 -6.39 -11.05 15.27
CA GLY A 199 -6.30 -12.45 14.90
C GLY A 199 -7.62 -13.23 15.01
N LYS A 200 -8.22 -13.60 13.86
CA LYS A 200 -9.30 -14.59 13.82
C LYS A 200 -8.73 -15.97 14.18
N SER A 201 -8.97 -16.40 15.42
CA SER A 201 -8.61 -17.72 15.97
C SER A 201 -9.43 -18.87 15.37
N GLY A 202 -9.33 -19.05 14.05
CA GLY A 202 -10.03 -20.09 13.31
C GLY A 202 -9.36 -21.47 13.45
N PRO A 203 -10.14 -22.57 13.52
CA PRO A 203 -9.61 -23.93 13.65
C PRO A 203 -9.03 -24.42 12.31
N GLY A 204 -7.78 -24.04 12.02
CA GLY A 204 -7.11 -24.48 10.79
C GLY A 204 -5.61 -24.19 10.68
N ARG A 205 -5.10 -23.05 11.20
CA ARG A 205 -3.67 -22.71 11.10
C ARG A 205 -2.81 -23.36 12.19
N MET A 206 -2.64 -24.69 12.15
CA MET A 206 -1.77 -25.42 13.10
C MET A 206 -0.27 -25.34 12.74
N TRP A 207 0.26 -24.16 12.36
CA TRP A 207 1.71 -23.94 12.29
C TRP A 207 2.11 -22.45 12.30
N ARG A 208 2.25 -21.87 13.49
CA ARG A 208 3.31 -20.94 13.94
C ARG A 208 3.07 -20.62 15.42
N GLY A 209 4.14 -20.54 16.21
CA GLY A 209 4.05 -20.33 17.66
C GLY A 209 4.18 -18.84 18.04
N HIS A 210 3.70 -18.49 19.24
CA HIS A 210 3.80 -17.17 19.87
C HIS A 210 3.20 -15.98 19.09
N GLY A 211 1.91 -15.75 19.32
CA GLY A 211 1.49 -14.73 20.31
C GLY A 211 1.70 -13.24 19.99
N GLU A 212 2.34 -12.88 18.88
CA GLU A 212 2.27 -11.55 18.29
C GLU A 212 1.12 -11.50 17.27
N ASP A 213 0.41 -10.37 17.16
CA ASP A 213 -0.54 -10.18 16.07
C ASP A 213 0.19 -10.26 14.72
N GLU A 214 -0.44 -10.84 13.70
CA GLU A 214 0.18 -11.08 12.39
C GLU A 214 0.49 -9.72 11.70
N LEU A 215 1.75 -9.28 11.81
CA LEU A 215 2.25 -8.02 11.27
C LEU A 215 2.45 -8.14 9.75
N LEU A 216 1.47 -7.65 8.99
CA LEU A 216 1.46 -7.67 7.53
C LEU A 216 2.17 -6.43 6.99
N PHE A 217 2.99 -6.59 5.95
CA PHE A 217 3.64 -5.47 5.24
C PHE A 217 2.82 -5.08 4.01
N ALA A 218 2.74 -3.78 3.71
CA ALA A 218 2.12 -3.29 2.47
C ALA A 218 2.95 -3.66 1.23
N ASN A 219 4.27 -3.68 1.40
CA ASN A 219 5.28 -3.97 0.40
C ASN A 219 5.99 -5.26 0.86
N ALA A 220 5.65 -6.41 0.29
CA ALA A 220 6.07 -7.73 0.80
C ALA A 220 7.59 -7.91 0.92
N GLU A 221 8.38 -7.24 0.07
CA GLU A 221 9.84 -7.28 0.14
C GLU A 221 10.43 -6.70 1.44
N GLU A 222 9.69 -5.81 2.13
CA GLU A 222 10.14 -5.15 3.36
C GLU A 222 10.22 -6.14 4.54
N GLU A 223 9.60 -7.33 4.44
CA GLU A 223 9.81 -8.44 5.37
C GLU A 223 11.27 -8.89 5.43
N PHE A 224 12.00 -8.88 4.30
CA PHE A 224 13.41 -9.24 4.27
C PHE A 224 14.31 -8.20 4.95
N PHE A 225 13.88 -6.93 4.96
CA PHE A 225 14.54 -5.87 5.74
C PHE A 225 14.23 -6.01 7.23
N HIS A 226 12.97 -6.32 7.57
CA HIS A 226 12.49 -6.56 8.94
C HIS A 226 13.21 -7.72 9.64
N GLU A 227 13.49 -8.83 8.94
CA GLU A 227 14.30 -9.94 9.45
C GLU A 227 15.75 -9.54 9.81
N LYS A 228 16.30 -8.52 9.14
CA LYS A 228 17.72 -8.13 9.23
C LYS A 228 17.95 -6.85 10.04
N ALA A 229 16.89 -6.21 10.51
CA ALA A 229 16.95 -5.03 11.35
C ALA A 229 17.51 -5.36 12.74
N ILE A 230 18.40 -4.51 13.27
CA ILE A 230 18.97 -4.65 14.62
C ILE A 230 18.12 -3.96 15.69
N LEU A 231 17.34 -2.96 15.29
CA LEU A 231 16.38 -2.24 16.12
C LEU A 231 15.13 -2.03 15.27
N LYS A 232 13.98 -2.36 15.83
CA LYS A 232 12.68 -2.19 15.19
C LYS A 232 11.62 -1.79 16.21
N PHE A 233 10.69 -0.94 15.81
CA PHE A 233 9.48 -0.65 16.59
C PHE A 233 8.35 -0.21 15.66
N SER A 234 7.11 -0.29 16.12
CA SER A 234 5.93 0.13 15.36
C SER A 234 5.14 1.18 16.14
N TYR A 235 4.66 2.21 15.45
CA TYR A 235 3.71 3.18 16.01
C TYR A 235 2.41 3.18 15.21
N SER A 236 1.30 3.49 15.88
CA SER A 236 -0.02 3.62 15.26
C SER A 236 -0.09 4.88 14.40
N VAL A 237 -0.73 4.80 13.22
CA VAL A 237 -1.12 5.98 12.43
C VAL A 237 -2.64 6.03 12.16
N GLN A 238 -3.41 5.38 13.03
CA GLN A 238 -4.86 5.20 12.90
C GLN A 238 -5.68 6.50 13.09
N GLU A 239 -5.13 7.49 13.80
CA GLU A 239 -5.78 8.81 13.97
C GLU A 239 -5.44 9.74 12.80
N GLU A 240 -4.31 9.50 12.15
CA GLU A 240 -3.81 10.22 11.00
C GLU A 240 -4.41 9.69 9.68
N SER A 241 -4.78 8.40 9.62
CA SER A 241 -5.41 7.79 8.45
C SER A 241 -6.90 8.13 8.36
N ASP A 242 -7.30 8.97 7.39
CA ASP A 242 -8.71 9.23 7.07
C ASP A 242 -9.42 8.03 6.40
N THR A 243 -8.68 6.95 6.11
CA THR A 243 -9.11 5.84 5.27
C THR A 243 -8.83 4.49 5.94
N CYS A 244 -9.88 3.72 6.23
CA CYS A 244 -9.77 2.34 6.74
C CYS A 244 -9.37 1.35 5.63
N LEU A 245 -8.17 1.52 5.06
CA LEU A 245 -7.61 0.65 4.01
C LEU A 245 -7.10 -0.66 4.62
N GLY A 246 -8.04 -1.52 5.05
CA GLY A 246 -7.73 -2.78 5.72
C GLY A 246 -8.95 -3.67 5.91
N GLY A 247 -9.49 -4.20 4.80
CA GLY A 247 -10.63 -5.11 4.77
C GLY A 247 -10.76 -5.82 3.41
N ARG A 248 -11.55 -6.90 3.37
CA ARG A 248 -11.88 -7.68 2.17
C ARG A 248 -13.17 -7.20 1.48
N TRP A 249 -13.68 -6.04 1.89
CA TRP A 249 -14.99 -5.48 1.53
C TRP A 249 -16.15 -6.42 1.89
N SER A 250 -16.03 -7.12 3.02
CA SER A 250 -17.00 -8.09 3.53
C SER A 250 -17.66 -7.65 4.84
N PHE A 251 -18.90 -8.10 5.09
CA PHE A 251 -19.62 -7.80 6.35
C PHE A 251 -18.93 -8.37 7.60
N ASP A 252 -18.07 -9.38 7.45
CA ASP A 252 -17.27 -9.99 8.51
C ASP A 252 -15.84 -9.42 8.59
N ASP A 253 -15.55 -8.30 7.93
CA ASP A 253 -14.22 -7.69 7.94
C ASP A 253 -13.83 -7.22 9.35
N VAL A 254 -12.65 -7.65 9.78
CA VAL A 254 -11.96 -7.07 10.92
C VAL A 254 -11.10 -5.93 10.37
N PRO A 255 -11.38 -4.66 10.72
CA PRO A 255 -10.60 -3.53 10.23
C PRO A 255 -9.16 -3.65 10.74
N MET A 256 -8.20 -3.75 9.82
CA MET A 256 -6.78 -3.85 10.17
C MET A 256 -6.27 -2.49 10.67
N LYS A 257 -5.49 -2.51 11.76
CA LYS A 257 -4.90 -1.31 12.34
C LYS A 257 -3.68 -0.87 11.53
N PRO A 258 -3.66 0.34 10.93
CA PRO A 258 -2.51 0.83 10.18
C PRO A 258 -1.41 1.32 11.12
N LEU A 259 -0.19 0.87 10.85
CA LEU A 259 1.01 1.20 11.60
C LEU A 259 2.08 1.81 10.68
N ARG A 260 3.13 2.36 11.31
CA ARG A 260 4.43 2.60 10.68
C ARG A 260 5.47 1.83 11.48
N THR A 261 6.16 0.90 10.82
CA THR A 261 7.25 0.12 11.44
C THR A 261 8.58 0.75 11.05
N VAL A 262 9.29 1.30 12.04
CA VAL A 262 10.64 1.86 11.88
C VAL A 262 11.65 0.74 12.06
N MET A 263 12.62 0.66 11.16
CA MET A 263 13.61 -0.42 11.12
C MET A 263 15.01 0.14 10.86
N LEU A 264 15.99 -0.30 11.65
CA LEU A 264 17.39 0.07 11.48
C LEU A 264 18.19 -1.15 10.99
N ILE A 265 18.53 -1.15 9.70
CA ILE A 265 19.19 -2.25 8.99
C ILE A 265 20.70 -1.99 8.85
N PRO A 266 21.60 -2.88 9.29
CA PRO A 266 23.04 -2.76 9.06
C PRO A 266 23.39 -2.83 7.57
N CYS A 267 24.23 -1.92 7.06
CA CYS A 267 24.50 -1.84 5.62
C CYS A 267 25.21 -3.07 5.05
N ASN A 268 25.95 -3.83 5.88
CA ASN A 268 26.55 -5.10 5.48
C ASN A 268 25.53 -6.24 5.29
N LYS A 269 24.27 -6.06 5.71
CA LYS A 269 23.17 -7.01 5.47
C LYS A 269 22.43 -6.78 4.15
N MET A 270 22.67 -5.68 3.45
CA MET A 270 21.96 -5.37 2.20
C MET A 270 22.08 -6.47 1.13
N ASN A 271 23.26 -7.09 0.99
CA ASN A 271 23.43 -8.17 0.01
C ASN A 271 22.58 -9.40 0.39
N GLU A 272 22.58 -9.82 1.66
CA GLU A 272 21.74 -10.91 2.17
C GLU A 272 20.22 -10.64 2.02
N ILE A 273 19.82 -9.37 1.90
CA ILE A 273 18.43 -8.95 1.62
C ILE A 273 18.14 -9.04 0.12
N MET A 274 19.06 -8.56 -0.73
CA MET A 274 18.92 -8.64 -2.19
C MET A 274 18.92 -10.08 -2.71
N ASP A 275 19.76 -10.95 -2.13
CA ASP A 275 19.78 -12.38 -2.47
C ASP A 275 18.41 -13.02 -2.14
N LYS A 276 17.88 -12.79 -0.94
CA LYS A 276 16.54 -13.24 -0.53
C LYS A 276 15.41 -12.70 -1.42
N LEU A 277 15.46 -11.41 -1.74
CA LEU A 277 14.45 -10.77 -2.60
C LEU A 277 14.49 -11.35 -4.02
N LYS A 278 15.68 -11.62 -4.55
CA LYS A 278 15.86 -12.30 -5.84
C LYS A 278 15.30 -13.72 -5.80
N ASP A 279 15.65 -14.51 -4.79
CA ASP A 279 15.13 -15.87 -4.63
C ASP A 279 13.59 -15.89 -4.52
N HIS A 280 13.00 -14.91 -3.83
CA HIS A 280 11.54 -14.78 -3.71
C HIS A 280 10.83 -14.39 -5.01
N LEU A 281 11.46 -13.57 -5.85
CA LEU A 281 10.92 -13.11 -7.14
C LEU A 281 11.29 -14.03 -8.32
N SER A 282 11.98 -15.15 -8.07
CA SER A 282 12.37 -16.15 -9.08
C SER A 282 11.49 -17.41 -9.04
N VAL A 283 10.29 -17.31 -8.44
CA VAL A 283 9.32 -18.41 -8.18
C VAL A 283 7.92 -17.97 -8.59
#